data_AF-A0A7U6LBZ7-F1
#
_entry.id   AF-A0A7U6LBZ7-F1
#
_cell.length_a   1.000
_cell.length_b   1.000
_cell.length_c   1.000
_cell.angle_alpha   90.00
_cell.angle_beta   90.00
_cell.angle_gamma   90.00
#
_symmetry.space_group_name_H-M   'P 1'
#
loop_
_entity.id
_entity.type
_entity.pdbx_description
1 polymer ?
#
loop_
_entity_poly.entity_id
_entity_poly.type
_entity_poly.pdbx_seq_one_letter_code
_entity_poly.pdbx_strand_id
1 'polypeptide(L)'
;MDTFIPNQDKNKNFINKKLGDLRSLEKIPKFSYPEIVNRTSTIDVIWFNNRFFDDKEVKLPHSFFEVEHSTDIQNSLLKYNDLQDFYTEMFIVADEVRKKEFEKKIRYLAFKDLKVNNRVKFLSYNRLVELYEITKKNLQGINF
;
A
#
# COMPACT_ATOMS: atom_id res chain seq x y z
N MET A 1 -5.97 -9.78 -7.76
CA MET A 1 -6.13 -8.77 -6.69
C MET A 1 -6.56 -7.48 -7.33
N ASP A 2 -7.46 -6.76 -6.66
CA ASP A 2 -7.91 -5.47 -7.15
C ASP A 2 -7.00 -4.35 -6.67
N THR A 3 -6.72 -3.38 -7.54
CA THR A 3 -5.78 -2.28 -7.27
C THR A 3 -6.49 -0.95 -7.33
N PHE A 4 -6.35 -0.17 -6.27
CA PHE A 4 -6.79 1.22 -6.19
C PHE A 4 -5.59 2.16 -6.11
N ILE A 5 -5.69 3.29 -6.81
CA ILE A 5 -4.83 4.46 -6.63
C ILE A 5 -5.72 5.72 -6.53
N PRO A 6 -5.33 6.74 -5.76
CA PRO A 6 -6.09 7.98 -5.63
C PRO A 6 -6.38 8.67 -6.97
N ASN A 7 -7.57 9.27 -7.09
CA ASN A 7 -7.99 9.94 -8.31
C ASN A 7 -7.09 11.14 -8.71
N GLN A 8 -6.42 11.76 -7.74
CA GLN A 8 -5.46 12.85 -7.99
C GLN A 8 -4.22 12.36 -8.76
N ASP A 9 -3.87 11.08 -8.60
CA ASP A 9 -2.67 10.48 -9.18
C ASP A 9 -2.94 9.77 -10.51
N LYS A 10 -4.21 9.65 -10.91
CA LYS A 10 -4.63 8.90 -12.11
C LYS A 10 -3.97 9.37 -13.40
N ASN A 11 -3.60 10.65 -13.49
CA ASN A 11 -2.99 11.25 -14.68
C ASN A 11 -1.46 11.20 -14.67
N LYS A 12 -0.82 10.71 -13.59
CA LYS A 12 0.63 10.51 -13.57
C LYS A 12 1.00 9.43 -14.60
N ASN A 13 2.08 9.66 -15.33
CA ASN A 13 2.54 8.75 -16.37
C ASN A 13 3.50 7.71 -15.78
N PHE A 14 3.33 6.47 -16.21
CA PHE A 14 4.28 5.38 -16.06
C PHE A 14 4.65 4.87 -17.45
N ILE A 15 5.86 5.18 -17.90
CA ILE A 15 6.36 4.89 -19.25
C ILE A 15 5.44 5.51 -20.32
N ASN A 16 4.51 4.73 -20.87
CA ASN A 16 3.58 5.11 -21.92
C ASN A 16 2.11 4.93 -21.52
N LYS A 17 1.82 4.67 -20.23
CA LYS A 17 0.47 4.50 -19.69
C LYS A 17 0.23 5.46 -18.53
N LYS A 18 -1.03 5.86 -18.31
CA LYS A 18 -1.38 6.60 -17.09
C LYS A 18 -1.59 5.61 -15.95
N LEU A 19 -1.32 6.01 -14.71
CA LEU A 19 -1.61 5.16 -13.55
C LEU A 19 -3.09 4.80 -13.44
N GLY A 20 -3.98 5.71 -13.89
CA GLY A 20 -5.41 5.45 -13.96
C GLY A 20 -5.79 4.30 -14.89
N ASP A 21 -4.97 3.99 -15.90
CA ASP A 21 -5.19 2.87 -16.82
C ASP A 21 -4.69 1.54 -16.23
N LEU A 22 -3.90 1.58 -15.15
CA LEU A 22 -3.32 0.41 -14.49
C LEU A 22 -4.13 -0.07 -13.29
N ARG A 23 -4.97 0.78 -12.71
CA ARG A 23 -5.83 0.42 -11.56
C ARG A 23 -7.04 -0.38 -12.02
N SER A 24 -7.51 -1.33 -11.21
CA SER A 24 -8.76 -2.04 -11.47
C SER A 24 -9.97 -1.41 -10.75
N LEU A 25 -9.73 -0.54 -9.76
CA LEU A 25 -10.77 0.15 -9.01
C LEU A 25 -10.68 1.66 -9.18
N GLU A 26 -11.76 2.28 -9.67
CA GLU A 26 -11.85 3.74 -9.75
C GLU A 26 -12.27 4.42 -8.45
N LYS A 27 -12.98 3.67 -7.61
CA LYS A 27 -13.52 4.11 -6.33
C LYS A 27 -13.08 3.12 -5.26
N ILE A 28 -12.77 3.65 -4.09
CA ILE A 28 -12.46 2.82 -2.93
C ILE A 28 -13.72 2.04 -2.50
N PRO A 29 -13.64 0.72 -2.22
CA PRO A 29 -14.74 -0.03 -1.67
C PRO A 29 -15.18 0.53 -0.30
N LYS A 30 -16.48 0.47 0.00
CA LYS A 30 -17.04 0.89 1.29
C LYS A 30 -16.92 -0.24 2.32
N PHE A 31 -15.70 -0.60 2.68
CA PHE A 31 -15.41 -1.76 3.54
C PHE A 31 -15.53 -1.49 5.05
N SER A 32 -15.74 -0.24 5.46
CA SER A 32 -15.83 0.17 6.86
C SER A 32 -16.62 1.49 7.00
N TYR A 33 -16.51 2.15 8.15
CA TYR A 33 -17.08 3.47 8.42
C TYR A 33 -16.55 4.51 7.43
N PRO A 34 -17.37 5.52 7.04
CA PRO A 34 -16.97 6.54 6.07
C PRO A 34 -15.66 7.25 6.42
N GLU A 35 -15.40 7.53 7.70
CA GLU A 35 -14.21 8.21 8.19
C GLU A 35 -12.95 7.39 7.92
N ILE A 36 -13.03 6.07 8.16
CA ILE A 36 -11.95 5.12 7.89
C ILE A 36 -11.73 4.97 6.39
N VAL A 37 -12.80 4.81 5.62
CA VAL A 37 -12.72 4.71 4.15
C VAL A 37 -12.11 5.99 3.55
N ASN A 38 -12.48 7.16 4.07
CA ASN A 38 -11.90 8.44 3.66
C ASN A 38 -10.42 8.51 4.03
N ARG A 39 -10.04 8.09 5.24
CA ARG A 39 -8.63 8.05 5.65
C ARG A 39 -7.81 7.14 4.73
N THR A 40 -8.29 5.94 4.46
CA THR A 40 -7.66 4.97 3.56
C THR A 40 -7.59 5.48 2.11
N SER A 41 -8.53 6.32 1.65
CA SER A 41 -8.50 6.87 0.29
C SER A 41 -7.29 7.77 -0.02
N THR A 42 -6.54 8.16 1.02
CA THR A 42 -5.31 8.96 0.94
C THR A 42 -4.02 8.14 0.83
N ILE A 43 -4.14 6.81 0.84
CA ILE A 43 -3.02 5.89 0.61
C ILE A 43 -2.71 5.82 -0.89
N ASP A 44 -1.43 5.92 -1.25
CA ASP A 44 -0.98 6.00 -2.66
C ASP A 44 -1.37 4.77 -3.49
N VAL A 45 -1.22 3.57 -2.93
CA VAL A 45 -1.63 2.32 -3.58
C VAL A 45 -2.26 1.37 -2.56
N ILE A 46 -3.36 0.74 -2.95
CA ILE A 46 -4.03 -0.27 -2.13
C ILE A 46 -4.31 -1.50 -2.98
N TRP A 47 -3.97 -2.65 -2.44
CA TRP A 47 -4.44 -3.93 -2.94
C TRP A 47 -5.60 -4.43 -2.10
N PHE A 48 -6.64 -4.90 -2.79
CA PHE A 48 -7.82 -5.49 -2.19
C PHE A 48 -7.87 -6.99 -2.50
N ASN A 49 -8.27 -7.74 -1.48
CA ASN A 49 -8.72 -9.11 -1.61
C ASN A 49 -10.19 -9.14 -1.93
N ASN A 50 -10.56 -10.07 -2.81
CA ASN A 50 -11.94 -10.38 -3.10
C ASN A 50 -12.36 -11.55 -2.21
N ARG A 51 -13.44 -11.35 -1.46
CA ARG A 51 -14.03 -12.34 -0.56
C ARG A 51 -15.51 -12.46 -0.89
N PHE A 52 -16.09 -13.62 -0.60
CA PHE A 52 -17.54 -13.79 -0.64
C PHE A 52 -18.08 -13.72 0.78
N PHE A 53 -19.08 -12.88 0.97
CA PHE A 53 -19.92 -12.83 2.15
C PHE A 53 -21.34 -13.13 1.69
N ASP A 54 -21.82 -14.33 2.01
CA ASP A 54 -22.96 -14.95 1.32
C ASP A 54 -22.74 -14.90 -0.21
N ASP A 55 -23.75 -14.48 -0.97
CA ASP A 55 -23.69 -14.35 -2.43
C ASP A 55 -23.12 -13.01 -2.91
N LYS A 56 -22.54 -12.20 -2.01
CA LYS A 56 -22.01 -10.87 -2.34
C LYS A 56 -20.49 -10.87 -2.28
N GLU A 57 -19.87 -10.42 -3.36
CA GLU A 57 -18.45 -10.13 -3.37
C GLU A 57 -18.18 -8.87 -2.54
N VAL A 58 -17.35 -9.01 -1.50
CA VAL A 58 -16.84 -7.91 -0.69
C VAL A 58 -15.34 -7.76 -0.91
N LYS A 59 -14.87 -6.51 -0.92
CA LYS A 59 -13.47 -6.18 -1.16
C LYS A 59 -12.87 -5.62 0.12
N LEU A 60 -11.87 -6.32 0.67
CA LEU A 60 -11.20 -5.94 1.92
C LEU A 60 -9.75 -5.58 1.67
N PRO A 61 -9.19 -4.56 2.36
CA PRO A 61 -7.79 -4.18 2.19
C PRO A 61 -6.83 -5.33 2.51
N HIS A 62 -5.95 -5.65 1.56
CA HIS A 62 -4.88 -6.64 1.70
C HIS A 62 -3.54 -5.97 1.98
N SER A 63 -3.21 -4.90 1.26
CA SER A 63 -1.96 -4.17 1.46
C SER A 63 -2.12 -2.67 1.20
N PHE A 64 -1.39 -1.88 1.98
CA PHE A 64 -1.22 -0.43 1.84
C PHE A 64 0.22 -0.10 1.48
N PHE A 65 0.41 0.79 0.52
CA PHE A 65 1.73 1.29 0.12
C PHE A 65 1.70 2.81 0.08
N GLU A 66 2.67 3.43 0.76
CA GLU A 66 2.96 4.86 0.71
C GLU A 66 4.34 5.05 0.08
N VAL A 67 4.42 5.86 -0.97
CA VAL A 67 5.62 6.09 -1.76
C VAL A 67 6.29 7.39 -1.31
N GLU A 68 7.27 7.26 -0.44
CA GLU A 68 7.91 8.38 0.25
C GLU A 68 9.19 8.82 -0.47
N HIS A 69 9.05 9.60 -1.55
CA HIS A 69 10.20 10.13 -2.29
C HIS A 69 10.91 11.26 -1.55
N SER A 70 10.18 12.33 -1.20
CA SER A 70 10.73 13.53 -0.56
C SER A 70 9.88 14.04 0.61
N THR A 71 8.69 13.46 0.79
CA THR A 71 7.73 13.78 1.85
C THR A 71 8.13 13.12 3.17
N ASP A 72 7.57 13.61 4.27
CA ASP A 72 7.90 13.14 5.61
C ASP A 72 7.26 11.77 5.91
N ILE A 73 8.09 10.72 6.11
CA ILE A 73 7.67 9.35 6.46
C ILE A 73 6.75 9.30 7.70
N GLN A 74 6.87 10.24 8.63
CA GLN A 74 6.01 10.34 9.80
C GLN A 74 4.54 10.53 9.43
N ASN A 75 4.24 11.24 8.34
CA ASN A 75 2.86 11.42 7.88
C ASN A 75 2.25 10.09 7.47
N SER A 76 3.00 9.25 6.75
CA SER A 76 2.57 7.89 6.41
C SER A 76 2.42 7.00 7.64
N LEU A 77 3.33 7.10 8.61
CA LEU A 77 3.18 6.37 9.88
C LEU A 77 1.95 6.80 10.67
N LEU A 78 1.56 8.08 10.65
CA LEU A 78 0.31 8.55 11.24
C LEU A 78 -0.90 7.95 10.53
N LYS A 79 -0.91 7.89 9.20
CA LYS A 79 -1.98 7.21 8.43
C LYS A 79 -2.10 5.75 8.83
N TYR A 80 -0.97 5.04 8.93
CA TYR A 80 -0.94 3.63 9.32
C TYR A 80 -1.36 3.40 10.77
N ASN A 81 -1.03 4.32 11.68
CA ASN A 81 -1.50 4.25 13.05
C ASN A 81 -3.03 4.32 13.15
N ASP A 82 -3.67 5.18 12.35
CA ASP A 82 -5.15 5.27 12.31
C ASP A 82 -5.81 4.01 11.74
N LEU A 83 -5.06 3.20 10.99
CA LEU A 83 -5.53 1.99 10.31
C LEU A 83 -4.98 0.71 10.95
N GLN A 84 -4.36 0.80 12.13
CA GLN A 84 -3.59 -0.30 12.72
C GLN A 84 -4.41 -1.56 13.05
N ASP A 85 -5.71 -1.40 13.29
CA ASP A 85 -6.63 -2.49 13.63
C ASP A 85 -6.98 -3.37 12.42
N PHE A 86 -6.67 -2.94 11.21
CA PHE A 86 -6.80 -3.79 10.03
C PHE A 86 -5.65 -4.78 9.97
N TYR A 87 -5.99 -6.07 9.74
CA TYR A 87 -5.01 -7.09 9.37
C TYR A 87 -4.58 -6.92 7.90
N THR A 88 -3.89 -5.82 7.63
CA THR A 88 -3.41 -5.41 6.31
C THR A 88 -1.90 -5.21 6.37
N GLU A 89 -1.21 -5.62 5.31
CA GLU A 89 0.23 -5.38 5.17
C GLU A 89 0.50 -3.90 4.88
N MET A 90 1.40 -3.26 5.61
CA MET A 90 1.70 -1.83 5.45
C MET A 90 3.15 -1.63 5.01
N PHE A 91 3.35 -0.91 3.91
CA PHE A 91 4.66 -0.69 3.33
C PHE A 91 4.99 0.80 3.21
N ILE A 92 6.17 1.19 3.68
CA ILE A 92 6.81 2.45 3.26
C ILE A 92 7.74 2.09 2.11
N VAL A 93 7.44 2.62 0.92
CA VAL A 93 8.24 2.42 -0.28
C VAL A 93 9.09 3.68 -0.50
N ALA A 94 10.42 3.55 -0.46
CA ALA A 94 11.31 4.69 -0.57
C ALA A 94 12.71 4.31 -1.07
N ASP A 95 13.59 5.29 -1.27
CA ASP A 95 15.01 5.03 -1.52
C ASP A 95 15.69 4.44 -0.27
N GLU A 96 16.61 3.50 -0.45
CA GLU A 96 17.33 2.84 0.65
C GLU A 96 18.02 3.84 1.59
N VAL A 97 18.45 5.01 1.09
CA VAL A 97 19.05 6.06 1.94
C VAL A 97 18.08 6.57 3.03
N ARG A 98 16.77 6.46 2.80
CA ARG A 98 15.72 6.86 3.74
C ARG A 98 15.40 5.80 4.79
N LYS A 99 15.97 4.60 4.70
CA LYS A 99 15.72 3.52 5.67
C LYS A 99 16.06 3.93 7.10
N LYS A 100 17.17 4.63 7.31
CA LYS A 100 17.56 5.14 8.64
C LYS A 100 16.53 6.12 9.21
N GLU A 101 15.93 6.94 8.34
CA GLU A 101 14.86 7.87 8.72
C GLU A 101 13.60 7.10 9.15
N PHE A 102 13.17 6.11 8.36
CA PHE A 102 12.08 5.20 8.71
C PHE A 102 12.31 4.52 10.05
N GLU A 103 13.46 3.87 10.21
CA GLU A 103 13.83 3.15 11.44
C GLU A 103 13.83 4.08 12.66
N LYS A 104 14.27 5.34 12.49
CA LYS A 104 14.20 6.34 13.56
C LYS A 104 12.76 6.69 13.91
N LYS A 105 11.93 7.00 12.92
CA LYS A 105 10.57 7.50 13.11
C LYS A 105 9.64 6.43 13.66
N ILE A 106 9.70 5.18 13.19
CA ILE A 106 8.87 4.07 13.71
C ILE A 106 9.14 3.77 15.20
N ARG A 107 10.25 4.24 15.77
CA ARG A 107 10.54 4.11 17.20
C ARG A 107 9.86 5.14 18.09
N TYR A 108 9.19 6.15 17.52
CA TYR A 108 8.48 7.14 18.31
C TYR A 108 7.34 6.50 19.11
N LEU A 109 7.08 7.03 20.31
CA LEU A 109 6.07 6.48 21.22
C LEU A 109 4.68 6.42 20.59
N ALA A 110 4.36 7.39 19.73
CA ALA A 110 3.11 7.44 18.98
C ALA A 110 2.88 6.22 18.06
N PHE A 111 3.94 5.51 17.67
CA PHE A 111 3.88 4.33 16.79
C PHE A 111 4.28 3.04 17.51
N LYS A 112 4.19 3.01 18.84
CA LYS A 112 4.57 1.87 19.66
C LYS A 112 3.89 0.58 19.17
N ASP A 113 2.59 0.62 18.93
CA ASP A 113 1.82 -0.57 18.56
C ASP A 113 2.15 -1.05 17.15
N LEU A 114 2.36 -0.13 16.19
CA LEU A 114 2.87 -0.46 14.87
C LEU A 114 4.24 -1.17 14.94
N LYS A 115 5.15 -0.67 15.78
CA LYS A 115 6.50 -1.23 15.94
C LYS A 115 6.47 -2.59 16.62
N VAL A 116 5.82 -2.71 17.78
CA VAL A 116 5.81 -3.93 18.61
C VAL A 116 5.19 -5.10 17.84
N ASN A 117 4.16 -4.81 17.04
CA ASN A 117 3.49 -5.82 16.21
C ASN A 117 4.08 -5.94 14.79
N ASN A 118 5.21 -5.28 14.52
CA ASN A 118 5.91 -5.29 13.22
C ASN A 118 4.96 -5.04 12.02
N ARG A 119 4.04 -4.08 12.16
CA ARG A 119 2.95 -3.84 11.21
C ARG A 119 3.43 -3.17 9.92
N VAL A 120 4.50 -2.38 9.99
CA VAL A 120 5.00 -1.57 8.87
C VAL A 120 6.36 -2.07 8.42
N LYS A 121 6.49 -2.36 7.12
CA LYS A 121 7.72 -2.82 6.47
C LYS A 121 8.30 -1.71 5.60
N PHE A 122 9.62 -1.59 5.59
CA PHE A 122 10.32 -0.74 4.63
C PHE A 122 10.65 -1.55 3.38
N LEU A 123 10.28 -1.02 2.20
CA LEU A 123 10.53 -1.65 0.91
C LEU A 123 11.30 -0.68 0.02
N SER A 124 12.58 -0.94 -0.22
CA SER A 124 13.35 -0.08 -1.12
C SER A 124 13.02 -0.32 -2.58
N TYR A 125 13.24 0.70 -3.43
CA TYR A 125 13.05 0.55 -4.88
C TYR A 125 13.85 -0.61 -5.46
N ASN A 126 15.10 -0.81 -5.02
CA ASN A 126 15.92 -1.93 -5.46
C ASN A 126 15.28 -3.28 -5.13
N ARG A 127 14.75 -3.43 -3.90
CA ARG A 127 14.06 -4.65 -3.50
C ARG A 127 12.74 -4.84 -4.25
N LEU A 128 12.01 -3.75 -4.53
CA LEU A 128 10.78 -3.80 -5.31
C LEU A 128 11.04 -4.29 -6.74
N VAL A 129 12.10 -3.80 -7.39
CA VAL A 129 12.52 -4.25 -8.73
C VAL A 129 12.89 -5.73 -8.70
N GLU A 130 13.65 -6.18 -7.70
CA GLU A 130 14.02 -7.59 -7.55
C GLU A 130 12.77 -8.49 -7.41
N LEU A 131 11.82 -8.10 -6.56
CA LEU A 131 10.56 -8.83 -6.38
C LEU A 131 9.77 -8.89 -7.69
N TYR A 132 9.67 -7.78 -8.42
CA TYR A 132 9.01 -7.73 -9.72
C TYR A 132 9.64 -8.71 -10.72
N GLU A 133 10.97 -8.71 -10.85
CA GLU A 133 11.69 -9.61 -11.76
C GLU A 133 11.52 -11.09 -11.39
N ILE A 134 11.53 -11.42 -10.09
CA ILE A 134 11.27 -12.79 -9.61
C ILE A 134 9.83 -13.20 -9.95
N THR A 135 8.84 -12.36 -9.62
CA THR A 135 7.43 -12.65 -9.91
C THR A 135 7.19 -12.83 -11.41
N LYS A 136 7.79 -11.98 -12.24
CA LYS A 136 7.70 -12.08 -13.71
C LYS A 136 8.27 -13.39 -14.23
N LYS A 137 9.45 -13.81 -13.75
CA LYS A 137 10.06 -15.11 -14.12
C LYS A 137 9.17 -16.29 -13.69
N ASN A 138 8.62 -16.25 -12.49
CA ASN A 138 7.73 -17.30 -12.00
C ASN A 138 6.45 -17.41 -12.84
N LEU A 139 5.89 -16.29 -13.28
CA LEU A 139 4.72 -16.28 -14.16
C LEU A 139 5.03 -16.82 -15.57
N GLN A 140 6.24 -16.60 -16.08
CA GLN A 140 6.69 -17.13 -17.39
C GLN A 140 7.11 -18.61 -17.33
N GLY A 141 7.46 -19.12 -16.15
CA GLY A 141 7.79 -20.53 -15.93
C GLY A 141 6.59 -21.45 -15.74
N ILE A 142 5.38 -20.90 -15.61
CA ILE A 142 4.12 -21.65 -15.56
C ILE A 142 3.57 -21.75 -17.00
N ASN A 143 4.10 -22.69 -17.78
CA ASN A 143 3.39 -23.17 -18.96
C ASN A 143 2.32 -24.15 -18.48
N PHE A 144 1.04 -23.87 -18.78
CA PHE A 144 -0.05 -24.85 -18.69
C PHE A 144 0.11 -25.93 -19.76
#